data_AF-A0A2L2N7W9-F1
#
_entry.id   AF-A0A2L2N7W9-F1
#
_cell.length_a   1.000
_cell.length_b   1.000
_cell.length_c   1.000
_cell.angle_alpha   90.00
_cell.angle_beta   90.00
_cell.angle_gamma   90.00
#
_symmetry.space_group_name_H-M   'P 1'
#
loop_
_entity.id
_entity.type
_entity.pdbx_description
1 polymer ?
#
loop_
_entity_poly.entity_id
_entity_poly.type
_entity_poly.pdbx_seq_one_letter_code
_entity_poly.pdbx_strand_id
1 'polypeptide(L)' 'MKERSIRVRLSQKRNDKLKAYAQSKEKTVTQLVEDWIDRLPSVKIDDDENTPLPNQSDD' A
#
# COMPACT_ATOMS: atom_id res chain seq x y z
N MET A 1 11.87 5.04 -11.68
CA MET A 1 11.06 5.16 -10.45
C MET A 1 11.58 4.15 -9.44
N LYS A 2 11.66 4.45 -8.14
CA LYS A 2 12.05 3.46 -7.14
C LYS A 2 10.95 2.40 -7.06
N GLU A 3 11.21 1.20 -7.57
CA GLU A 3 10.28 0.08 -7.47
C GLU A 3 10.16 -0.36 -6.00
N ARG A 4 8.95 -0.25 -5.44
CA ARG A 4 8.63 -0.75 -4.11
C ARG A 4 7.69 -1.94 -4.27
N SER A 5 8.04 -3.08 -3.70
CA SER A 5 7.20 -4.28 -3.72
C SER A 5 6.48 -4.45 -2.38
N ILE A 6 5.23 -4.92 -2.44
CA ILE A 6 4.47 -5.31 -1.24
C ILE A 6 4.45 -6.83 -1.13
N ARG A 7 4.74 -7.36 0.05
CA ARG A 7 4.65 -8.80 0.34
C ARG A 7 3.43 -9.07 1.21
N VAL A 8 2.35 -9.55 0.61
CA VAL A 8 1.10 -9.84 1.33
C VAL A 8 1.02 -11.34 1.63
N ARG A 9 0.86 -11.70 2.91
CA ARG A 9 0.57 -13.08 3.31
C ARG A 9 -0.94 -13.32 3.23
N LEU A 10 -1.34 -14.23 2.34
CA LEU A 10 -2.73 -14.62 2.11
C LEU A 10 -2.87 -16.13 2.29
N SER A 11 -4.01 -16.57 2.83
CA SER A 11 -4.39 -17.99 2.76
C SER A 11 -4.63 -18.42 1.31
N GLN A 12 -4.42 -19.70 1.02
CA GLN A 12 -4.63 -20.31 -0.31
C GLN A 12 -5.97 -19.87 -0.94
N LYS A 13 -7.08 -20.04 -0.21
CA LYS A 13 -8.44 -19.66 -0.63
C LYS A 13 -8.57 -18.18 -1.05
N ARG A 14 -7.85 -17.27 -0.39
CA ARG A 14 -7.84 -15.84 -0.72
C ARG A 14 -6.98 -15.57 -1.97
N ASN A 15 -5.85 -16.28 -2.10
CA ASN A 15 -5.00 -16.18 -3.29
C ASN A 15 -5.72 -16.67 -4.55
N ASP A 16 -6.38 -17.82 -4.48
CA ASP A 16 -7.14 -18.39 -5.60
C ASP A 16 -8.30 -17.48 -6.02
N LYS A 17 -9.04 -16.92 -5.04
CA LYS A 17 -10.10 -15.95 -5.32
C LYS A 17 -9.55 -14.70 -6.02
N LEU A 18 -8.40 -14.19 -5.59
CA LEU A 18 -7.76 -13.03 -6.18
C LEU A 18 -7.32 -13.30 -7.63
N LYS A 19 -6.70 -14.47 -7.88
CA LYS A 19 -6.32 -14.90 -9.23
C LYS A 19 -7.52 -15.08 -10.15
N ALA A 20 -8.57 -15.76 -9.69
CA ALA A 20 -9.78 -15.96 -10.47
C ALA A 20 -10.46 -14.63 -10.82
N TYR A 21 -10.48 -13.67 -9.89
CA TYR A 21 -11.01 -12.34 -10.16
C TYR A 21 -10.16 -11.57 -11.17
N ALA A 22 -8.84 -11.65 -11.07
CA ALA A 22 -7.92 -11.03 -12.02
C ALA A 22 -8.12 -11.61 -13.45
N GLN A 23 -8.24 -12.94 -13.56
CA GLN A 23 -8.56 -13.63 -14.81
C GLN A 23 -9.89 -13.16 -15.40
N SER A 24 -10.93 -13.03 -14.58
CA SER A 24 -12.26 -12.57 -15.04
C SER A 24 -12.27 -11.14 -15.57
N LYS A 25 -11.28 -10.33 -15.19
CA LYS A 25 -11.14 -8.93 -15.63
C LYS A 25 -10.06 -8.74 -16.69
N GLU A 26 -9.44 -9.82 -17.17
CA GLU A 26 -8.30 -9.78 -18.10
C GLU A 26 -7.15 -8.89 -17.59
N LYS A 27 -7.00 -8.80 -16.26
CA LYS A 27 -5.95 -8.00 -15.60
C LYS A 27 -5.01 -8.91 -14.83
N THR A 28 -3.78 -8.45 -14.60
CA THR A 28 -2.87 -9.12 -13.65
C THR A 28 -3.27 -8.78 -12.22
N VAL A 29 -2.88 -9.65 -11.28
CA VAL A 29 -3.09 -9.38 -9.84
C VAL A 29 -2.42 -8.06 -9.43
N THR A 30 -1.25 -7.74 -9.99
CA THR A 30 -0.56 -6.46 -9.77
C THR A 30 -1.41 -5.29 -10.21
N GLN A 31 -1.89 -5.31 -11.46
CA GLN A 31 -2.73 -4.24 -12.01
C GLN A 31 -4.04 -4.07 -11.23
N LEU A 32 -4.59 -5.17 -10.72
CA LEU A 32 -5.76 -5.14 -9.85
C LEU A 32 -5.49 -4.42 -8.53
N VAL A 33 -4.32 -4.70 -7.93
CA VAL A 33 -3.89 -4.07 -6.68
C VAL A 33 -3.57 -2.59 -6.92
N GLU A 34 -2.93 -2.24 -8.03
CA GLU A 34 -2.69 -0.84 -8.43
C GLU A 34 -4.01 -0.09 -8.61
N ASP A 35 -4.98 -0.66 -9.33
CA ASP A 35 -6.32 -0.10 -9.53
C ASP A 35 -7.06 0.09 -8.20
N TRP A 36 -6.86 -0.81 -7.22
CA TRP A 36 -7.41 -0.64 -5.88
C TRP A 36 -6.70 0.44 -5.07
N ILE A 37 -5.38 0.57 -5.20
CA ILE A 37 -4.58 1.61 -4.54
C ILE A 37 -4.97 2.99 -5.09
N ASP A 38 -5.13 3.12 -6.41
CA ASP A 38 -5.48 4.37 -7.09
C ASP A 38 -6.88 4.90 -6.67
N ARG A 39 -7.79 3.99 -6.30
CA ARG A 39 -9.12 4.32 -5.77
C ARG A 39 -9.11 4.74 -4.30
N LEU A 40 -8.01 4.53 -3.58
CA LEU A 40 -7.96 4.95 -2.18
C LEU A 40 -8.01 6.47 -2.12
N PRO A 41 -8.77 7.06 -1.18
CA PRO A 41 -8.71 8.50 -0.97
C PRO A 41 -7.26 8.88 -0.65
N SER A 42 -6.82 10.03 -1.17
CA SER A 42 -5.55 10.62 -0.76
C SER A 42 -5.65 10.98 0.71
N VAL A 43 -5.25 10.03 1.57
CA VAL A 43 -4.88 10.34 2.93
C VAL A 43 -3.67 11.25 2.77
N LYS A 44 -3.81 12.52 3.11
CA LYS A 44 -2.64 13.34 3.42
C LYS A 44 -1.94 12.56 4.51
N ILE A 45 -0.91 11.83 4.13
CA ILE A 45 0.11 11.41 5.08
C ILE A 45 0.70 12.76 5.42
N ASP A 46 0.18 13.39 6.48
CA ASP A 46 0.86 14.51 7.07
C ASP A 46 2.29 14.02 7.27
N ASP A 47 3.20 14.54 6.45
CA ASP A 47 4.61 14.58 6.77
C ASP A 47 4.67 15.31 8.12
N ASP A 48 4.48 14.56 9.21
CA ASP A 48 4.86 14.98 10.56
C ASP A 48 6.39 14.95 10.62
N GLU A 49 7.01 15.74 9.74
CA GLU A 49 8.35 16.29 9.89
C GLU A 49 8.25 17.56 10.76
N ASN A 50 7.44 17.49 11.82
CA ASN A 50 7.46 18.46 12.89
C ASN A 50 7.19 17.76 14.22
N THR A 51 7.96 16.71 14.49
CA THR A 51 8.24 16.38 15.89
C THR A 51 9.28 17.41 16.36
N PRO A 52 8.93 18.45 17.13
CA PRO A 52 9.95 19.27 17.78
C PRO A 52 10.76 18.35 18.69
N LEU A 53 12.07 18.26 18.42
CA LEU A 53 13.02 17.67 19.35
C LEU A 53 12.77 18.28 20.75
N PRO A 54 12.74 17.47 21.82
CA PRO A 54 12.69 18.03 23.16
C PRO A 54 13.90 18.95 23.32
N ASN A 55 13.60 20.23 23.46
CA ASN A 55 14.54 21.29 23.81
C ASN A 55 15.22 20.91 25.13
N GLN A 56 16.36 20.22 25.06
CA GLN A 56 17.28 20.15 26.18
C GLN A 56 17.92 21.53 26.29
N SER A 57 17.28 22.38 27.09
CA SER A 57 17.90 23.58 27.61
C SER A 57 19.01 23.17 28.58
N ASP A 58 20.15 23.80 28.33
CA ASP A 58 21.37 23.89 29.14
C ASP A 58 21.06 24.22 30.62
N ASP A 59 21.62 23.45 31.55
CA ASP A 59 22.27 23.91 32.80
C ASP A 59 23.39 22.92 33.18
#